data_AF-A0A485AGY5-F1
#
_entry.id   AF-A0A485AGY5-F1
#
_cell.length_a   1.000
_cell.length_b   1.000
_cell.length_c   1.000
_cell.angle_alpha   90.00
_cell.angle_beta   90.00
_cell.angle_gamma   90.00
#
_symmetry.space_group_name_H-M   'P 1'
#
loop_
_entity.id
_entity.type
_entity.pdbx_description
1 polymer ?
#
loop_
_entity_poly.entity_id
_entity_poly.type
_entity_poly.pdbx_seq_one_letter_code
_entity_poly.pdbx_strand_id
1 'polypeptide(L)' 'MQKFIDQSISANTNYDPTRFQSGKVPMQQLLKDLLNAYKFGVKTLYYHNTRDGAEDAQDDLAPSIQDDGCESGACKI' A
#
# COMPACT_ATOMS: atom_id res chain seq x y z
N MET A 1 2.77 12.02 10.22
CA MET A 1 3.64 10.85 10.43
C MET A 1 5.06 11.11 9.96
N GLN A 2 5.29 11.34 8.65
CA GLN A 2 6.62 11.48 8.05
C GLN A 2 7.56 12.50 8.72
N LYS A 3 7.03 13.52 9.41
CA LYS A 3 7.78 14.51 10.19
C LYS A 3 8.73 13.89 11.25
N PHE A 4 8.36 12.75 11.82
CA PHE A 4 9.10 12.10 12.92
C PHE A 4 9.69 10.73 12.55
N ILE A 5 9.67 10.38 11.26
CA ILE A 5 10.25 9.12 10.77
C ILE A 5 11.59 9.43 10.12
N ASP A 6 12.64 8.81 10.65
CA ASP A 6 14.02 9.02 10.20
C ASP A 6 14.20 8.63 8.74
N GLN A 7 13.69 7.46 8.36
CA GLN A 7 13.73 6.93 7.00
C GLN A 7 12.48 7.31 6.19
N SER A 8 11.87 6.36 5.47
CA SER A 8 10.70 6.57 4.63
C SER A 8 9.53 5.68 5.06
N ILE A 9 8.35 5.93 4.48
CA ILE A 9 7.13 5.16 4.71
C ILE A 9 6.70 4.52 3.38
N SER A 10 6.36 3.23 3.41
CA SER A 10 5.74 2.52 2.28
C SER A 10 4.28 2.96 2.12
N ALA A 11 4.07 4.18 1.64
CA ALA A 11 2.74 4.77 1.48
C ALA A 11 2.09 4.30 0.17
N ASN A 12 0.86 3.79 0.26
CA ASN A 12 0.12 3.30 -0.91
C ASN A 12 -0.80 4.39 -1.47
N THR A 13 -1.02 4.33 -2.79
CA THR A 13 -2.07 5.08 -3.48
C THR A 13 -3.15 4.11 -3.92
N ASN A 14 -4.43 4.46 -3.72
CA ASN A 14 -5.55 3.55 -3.98
C ASN A 14 -6.59 4.25 -4.84
N TYR A 15 -7.01 3.59 -5.92
CA TYR A 15 -8.00 4.11 -6.85
C TYR A 15 -9.06 3.06 -7.15
N ASP A 16 -10.32 3.47 -7.08
CA ASP A 16 -11.46 2.64 -7.47
C ASP A 16 -12.03 3.22 -8.78
N PRO A 17 -11.87 2.53 -9.92
CA PRO A 17 -12.35 3.00 -11.22
C PRO A 17 -13.85 3.33 -11.25
N THR A 18 -14.65 2.63 -10.43
CA THR A 18 -16.12 2.81 -10.37
C THR A 18 -16.53 4.18 -9.81
N ARG A 19 -15.62 4.86 -9.09
CA ARG A 19 -15.85 6.20 -8.54
C ARG A 19 -15.65 7.32 -9.57
N PHE A 20 -15.20 6.99 -10.78
CA PHE A 20 -14.97 7.94 -11.86
C PHE A 20 -16.02 7.77 -12.96
N GLN A 21 -16.46 8.89 -13.53
CA GLN A 21 -17.63 8.98 -14.41
C GLN A 21 -17.56 8.10 -15.67
N SER A 22 -16.36 7.74 -16.11
CA SER A 22 -16.10 6.87 -17.28
C SER A 22 -15.53 5.49 -16.92
N GLY A 23 -15.52 5.13 -15.63
CA GLY A 23 -14.86 3.90 -15.16
C GLY A 23 -13.34 3.91 -15.32
N LYS A 24 -12.74 5.09 -15.57
CA LYS A 24 -11.30 5.26 -15.79
C LYS A 24 -10.76 6.33 -14.85
N VAL A 25 -9.63 6.04 -14.22
CA VAL A 25 -8.94 7.02 -13.37
C VAL A 25 -8.28 8.08 -14.27
N PRO A 26 -8.63 9.36 -14.14
CA PRO A 26 -8.07 10.40 -15.00
C PRO A 26 -6.63 10.71 -14.59
N MET A 27 -5.73 10.87 -15.58
CA MET A 27 -4.32 11.22 -15.35
C MET A 27 -4.14 12.49 -14.50
N GLN A 28 -5.06 13.45 -14.65
CA GLN A 28 -5.05 14.67 -13.86
C GLN A 28 -5.19 14.39 -12.35
N GLN A 29 -5.96 13.38 -11.95
CA GLN A 29 -6.10 12.99 -10.55
C GLN A 29 -4.80 12.35 -10.05
N LEU A 30 -4.19 11.45 -10.82
CA LEU A 30 -2.94 10.80 -10.46
C LEU A 30 -1.81 11.81 -10.24
N LEU A 31 -1.67 12.77 -11.15
CA LEU A 31 -0.65 13.82 -11.04
C LEU A 31 -0.93 14.76 -9.87
N LYS A 32 -2.19 15.12 -9.64
CA LYS A 32 -2.58 15.93 -8.48
C LYS A 32 -2.19 15.25 -7.17
N ASP A 33 -2.42 13.95 -7.05
CA ASP A 33 -2.12 13.20 -5.83
C ASP A 33 -0.61 13.00 -5.64
N LEU A 34 0.14 12.81 -6.72
CA LEU A 34 1.61 12.84 -6.69
C LEU A 34 2.14 14.20 -6.18
N LEU A 35 1.61 15.30 -6.71
CA LEU A 35 2.00 16.64 -6.27
C LEU A 35 1.58 16.93 -4.83
N ASN A 36 0.44 16.42 -4.39
CA ASN A 36 0.02 16.51 -2.99
C ASN A 36 0.97 15.74 -2.07
N ALA A 37 1.34 14.51 -2.43
CA ALA A 37 2.31 13.71 -1.68
C ALA A 37 3.64 14.46 -1.54
N TYR A 38 4.13 15.04 -2.65
CA TYR A 38 5.32 15.88 -2.65
C TYR A 38 5.16 17.11 -1.73
N LYS A 39 4.05 17.83 -1.84
CA LYS A 39 3.76 19.03 -1.04
C LYS A 39 3.76 18.75 0.47
N PHE A 40 3.24 17.59 0.89
CA PHE A 40 3.21 17.19 2.31
C PHE A 40 4.50 16.47 2.77
N GLY A 41 5.52 16.41 1.92
CA GLY A 41 6.83 15.85 2.26
C GLY A 41 6.83 14.32 2.37
N VAL A 42 5.91 13.62 1.71
CA VAL A 42 5.93 12.17 1.60
C VAL A 42 7.18 11.76 0.80
N LYS A 43 8.02 10.92 1.39
CA LYS A 43 9.32 10.57 0.82
C LYS A 43 9.23 9.48 -0.26
N THR A 44 8.35 8.49 -0.09
CA THR A 44 8.16 7.39 -1.06
C THR A 44 6.70 7.00 -1.20
N LEU A 45 6.33 6.59 -2.42
CA LEU A 45 5.07 5.89 -2.71
C LEU A 45 5.42 4.46 -3.12
N TYR A 46 4.73 3.48 -2.57
CA TYR A 46 5.04 2.07 -2.75
C TYR A 46 4.07 1.38 -3.70
N TYR A 47 2.89 0.96 -3.23
CA TYR A 47 1.91 0.33 -4.11
C TYR A 47 0.92 1.33 -4.71
N HIS A 48 0.55 1.07 -5.95
CA HIS A 48 -0.54 1.71 -6.66
C HIS A 48 -1.66 0.68 -6.86
N ASN A 49 -2.62 0.70 -5.95
CA ASN A 49 -3.71 -0.27 -5.92
C ASN A 49 -4.88 0.23 -6.76
N THR A 50 -5.28 -0.54 -7.75
CA THR A 50 -6.51 -0.31 -8.51
C THR A 50 -7.51 -1.37 -8.13
N ARG A 51 -8.68 -0.98 -7.64
CA ARG A 51 -9.75 -1.93 -7.34
C ARG A 51 -10.25 -2.55 -8.65
N ASP A 52 -10.23 -3.87 -8.73
CA ASP A 52 -10.66 -4.65 -9.88
C ASP A 52 -12.14 -5.08 -9.80
N GLY A 53 -12.77 -4.87 -8.64
CA GLY A 53 -14.17 -5.21 -8.40
C GLY A 53 -14.40 -6.65 -7.94
N ALA A 54 -13.34 -7.39 -7.59
CA ALA A 54 -13.48 -8.67 -6.91
C ALA A 54 -14.09 -8.47 -5.51
N GLU A 55 -15.03 -9.35 -5.14
CA GLU A 55 -15.43 -9.49 -3.74
C GLU A 55 -14.30 -10.20 -3.01
N ASP A 56 -13.81 -9.63 -1.90
CA ASP A 56 -12.77 -10.22 -1.06
C ASP A 56 -13.33 -11.48 -0.36
N ALA A 57 -13.46 -12.59 -1.10
CA ALA A 57 -13.64 -13.91 -0.55
C ALA A 57 -12.29 -14.35 0.06
N GLN A 58 -11.97 -13.85 1.25
CA GLN A 58 -10.82 -14.29 2.05
C GLN A 58 -11.10 -15.63 2.75
N ASP A 59 -11.49 -16.68 2.01
CA ASP A 59 -11.57 -18.04 2.58
C ASP A 59 -10.16 -18.67 2.74
N ASP A 60 -9.14 -18.11 2.06
CA ASP A 60 -7.77 -18.65 2.05
C ASP A 60 -6.83 -18.05 3.12
N LEU A 61 -7.31 -17.14 3.98
CA LEU A 61 -6.54 -16.50 5.06
C LEU A 61 -6.90 -17.02 6.46
N ALA A 62 -7.30 -18.30 6.57
CA ALA A 62 -7.25 -18.98 7.87
C ALA A 62 -5.81 -18.83 8.44
N PRO A 63 -5.64 -18.36 9.68
CA PRO A 63 -4.32 -18.07 10.23
C PRO A 63 -3.57 -19.39 10.44
N SER A 64 -2.72 -19.76 9.48
CA SER A 64 -1.64 -20.69 9.76
C SER A 64 -0.65 -19.96 10.66
N ILE A 65 -0.76 -20.22 11.96
CA ILE A 65 0.37 -20.14 12.89
C ILE A 65 1.45 -21.06 12.30
N GLN A 66 2.27 -20.55 11.39
CA GLN A 66 3.53 -21.16 11.02
C GLN A 66 4.57 -20.58 11.97
N ASP A 67 4.84 -21.39 12.98
CA ASP A 67 5.95 -21.29 13.92
C ASP A 67 7.25 -20.97 13.16
N ASP A 68 7.78 -19.76 13.37
CA ASP A 68 9.09 -19.31 12.90
C ASP A 68 10.20 -20.16 13.55
N GLY A 69 10.41 -21.36 13.00
CA GLY A 69 11.48 -22.27 13.35
C GLY A 69 12.81 -21.88 12.70
N CYS A 70 13.45 -20.82 13.22
CA CYS A 70 14.91 -20.64 13.27
C CYS A 70 15.75 -21.34 12.16
N GLU A 71 15.80 -20.76 10.95
CA GLU A 71 16.66 -21.26 9.85
C GLU A 71 18.06 -20.61 9.81
N SER A 72 18.52 -20.04 10.93
CA SER A 72 19.93 -19.72 11.12
C SER A 72 20.26 -19.81 12.60
N GLY A 73 20.89 -20.93 13.00
CA GLY A 73 21.16 -21.32 14.39
C GLY A 73 22.13 -20.41 15.14
N ALA A 74 21.76 -19.15 15.36
CA ALA A 74 22.60 -18.15 16.00
C ALA A 74 21.85 -17.16 16.91
N CYS A 75 20.61 -17.42 17.33
CA CYS A 75 19.91 -16.51 18.25
C CYS A 75 19.03 -17.24 19.27
N LYS A 76 19.65 -17.69 20.37
CA LYS A 76 19.10 -17.51 21.72
C LYS A 76 20.26 -17.12 22.64
N ILE A 77 20.35 -15.83 22.95
CA ILE A 77 20.83 -15.33 24.24
C ILE A 77 19.68 -14.55 24.88
#